data_AF-A0A392U0K0-F1
#
_entry.id   AF-A0A392U0K0-F1
#
_cell.length_a   1.000
_cell.length_b   1.000
_cell.length_c   1.000
_cell.angle_alpha   90.00
_cell.angle_beta   90.00
_cell.angle_gamma   90.00
#
_symmetry.space_group_name_H-M   'P 1'
#
loop_
_entity.id
_entity.type
_entity.pdbx_description
1 polymer ?
#
loop_
_entity_poly.entity_id
_entity_poly.type
_entity_poly.pdbx_seq_one_letter_code
_entity_poly.pdbx_strand_id
1 'polypeptide(L)'
;VAEKAPAEKKPKAGKKLPKEGGSSAGDKKKKRSKKNVETYKIYIFKVLKQVHPDIGISSKAMGIMNSFINDIFEKLAQESSRLA
;
A
#
# COMPACT_ATOMS: atom_id res chain seq x y z
N VAL A 1 56.06 28.67 12.65
CA VAL A 1 55.75 27.44 11.89
C VAL A 1 54.51 27.74 11.05
N ALA A 2 54.73 28.14 9.80
CA ALA A 2 54.31 27.42 8.57
C ALA A 2 52.77 27.42 8.39
N GLU A 3 52.24 28.27 7.48
CA GLU A 3 51.84 27.88 6.10
C GLU A 3 50.39 27.33 6.11
N LYS A 4 49.35 27.74 5.37
CA LYS A 4 49.13 28.48 4.10
C LYS A 4 47.64 28.91 4.07
N ALA A 5 47.32 30.06 3.48
CA ALA A 5 46.02 30.32 2.83
C ALA A 5 46.10 29.89 1.33
N PRO A 6 45.08 30.00 0.44
CA PRO A 6 43.71 30.54 0.55
C PRO A 6 42.58 29.74 -0.20
N ALA A 7 41.33 30.21 -0.05
CA ALA A 7 40.19 30.26 -0.99
C ALA A 7 39.88 29.12 -1.99
N GLU A 8 38.60 28.67 -2.06
CA GLU A 8 37.75 28.79 -3.27
C GLU A 8 36.30 28.25 -3.10
N LYS A 9 35.33 29.05 -3.58
CA LYS A 9 34.03 28.70 -4.20
C LYS A 9 32.80 28.27 -3.35
N LYS A 10 31.89 29.24 -3.10
CA LYS A 10 30.41 29.07 -3.25
C LYS A 10 30.09 29.02 -4.77
N PRO A 11 28.96 28.44 -5.29
CA PRO A 11 27.55 28.66 -4.91
C PRO A 11 26.69 27.37 -5.02
N LYS A 12 25.38 27.25 -4.70
CA LYS A 12 24.15 27.98 -5.03
C LYS A 12 23.08 27.47 -4.03
N ALA A 13 22.30 28.33 -3.36
CA ALA A 13 21.03 28.91 -3.86
C ALA A 13 20.05 27.81 -4.35
N GLY A 14 18.79 27.72 -3.91
CA GLY A 14 17.92 28.77 -3.36
C GLY A 14 16.73 28.20 -2.58
N LYS A 15 16.11 29.06 -1.76
CA LYS A 15 14.78 29.69 -2.02
C LYS A 15 13.65 28.65 -2.00
N LYS A 16 12.92 28.47 -0.89
CA LYS A 16 11.78 29.29 -0.43
C LYS A 16 10.80 29.71 -1.55
N LEU A 17 9.55 29.23 -1.37
CA LEU A 17 8.24 29.78 -1.81
C LEU A 17 7.71 29.29 -3.19
N PRO A 18 6.45 29.59 -3.60
CA PRO A 18 5.16 29.08 -3.13
C PRO A 18 4.17 28.76 -4.31
N LYS A 19 2.97 28.27 -3.98
CA LYS A 19 1.64 28.41 -4.67
C LYS A 19 1.49 28.36 -6.22
N GLU A 20 0.52 27.54 -6.61
CA GLU A 20 -0.39 27.62 -7.79
C GLU A 20 0.15 27.48 -9.22
N GLY A 21 -0.45 26.55 -9.99
CA GLY A 21 -0.28 26.47 -11.44
C GLY A 21 -0.88 25.23 -12.10
N GLY A 22 -2.16 25.31 -12.48
CA GLY A 22 -2.64 24.98 -13.83
C GLY A 22 -2.72 23.51 -14.29
N SER A 23 -3.96 23.06 -14.49
CA SER A 23 -4.43 21.89 -15.23
C SER A 23 -3.80 21.67 -16.63
N SER A 24 -3.60 20.41 -17.01
CA SER A 24 -4.31 19.72 -18.11
C SER A 24 -3.43 18.73 -18.88
N ALA A 25 -3.88 17.48 -18.99
CA ALA A 25 -4.05 16.71 -20.23
C ALA A 25 -3.91 15.19 -20.00
N GLY A 26 -4.87 14.41 -20.50
CA GLY A 26 -4.62 12.99 -20.81
C GLY A 26 -5.63 11.96 -20.28
N ASP A 27 -6.89 12.11 -20.69
CA ASP A 27 -7.74 11.04 -21.25
C ASP A 27 -7.60 9.57 -20.78
N LYS A 28 -8.75 9.02 -20.38
CA LYS A 28 -9.10 7.58 -20.41
C LYS A 28 -8.24 6.61 -19.59
N LYS A 29 -8.54 6.54 -18.29
CA LYS A 29 -8.54 5.23 -17.61
C LYS A 29 -9.87 5.02 -16.89
N LYS A 30 -10.85 4.65 -17.72
CA LYS A 30 -11.96 3.74 -17.44
C LYS A 30 -12.20 3.62 -15.94
N LYS A 31 -13.24 4.29 -15.44
CA LYS A 31 -13.88 4.02 -14.14
C LYS A 31 -14.17 2.52 -14.11
N ARG A 32 -13.16 1.72 -13.75
CA ARG A 32 -13.27 0.28 -13.58
C ARG A 32 -14.19 0.23 -12.38
N SER A 33 -15.47 0.03 -12.66
CA SER A 33 -16.39 -0.55 -11.70
C SER A 33 -15.59 -1.70 -11.09
N LYS A 34 -15.13 -1.47 -9.87
CA LYS A 34 -14.50 -2.52 -9.07
C LYS A 34 -15.60 -3.56 -9.04
N LYS A 35 -15.44 -4.65 -9.79
CA LYS A 35 -16.24 -5.85 -9.54
C LYS A 35 -16.18 -6.00 -8.04
N ASN A 36 -17.34 -6.01 -7.40
CA ASN A 36 -17.43 -6.21 -5.97
C ASN A 36 -17.01 -7.66 -5.76
N VAL A 37 -15.70 -7.90 -5.73
CA VAL A 37 -15.15 -9.20 -5.40
C VAL A 37 -15.30 -9.24 -3.90
N GLU A 38 -16.30 -9.96 -3.44
CA GLU A 38 -16.48 -10.30 -2.04
C GLU A 38 -15.18 -10.96 -1.58
N THR A 39 -14.40 -10.18 -0.83
CA THR A 39 -13.06 -10.55 -0.38
C THR A 39 -12.92 -10.18 1.06
N TYR A 40 -12.17 -10.99 1.80
CA TYR A 40 -11.97 -10.80 3.25
C TYR A 40 -10.96 -9.70 3.59
N LYS A 41 -10.60 -8.84 2.63
CA LYS A 41 -9.50 -7.86 2.73
C LYS A 41 -9.66 -6.91 3.92
N ILE A 42 -10.87 -6.41 4.15
CA ILE A 42 -11.15 -5.49 5.27
C ILE A 42 -10.88 -6.19 6.60
N TYR A 43 -11.32 -7.44 6.73
CA TYR A 43 -11.15 -8.22 7.96
C TYR A 43 -9.71 -8.63 8.19
N ILE A 44 -9.00 -9.05 7.14
CA ILE A 44 -7.56 -9.34 7.19
C ILE A 44 -6.80 -8.11 7.70
N PHE A 45 -7.13 -6.91 7.19
CA PHE A 45 -6.52 -5.66 7.67
C PHE A 45 -6.89 -5.34 9.13
N LYS A 46 -8.16 -5.53 9.53
CA LYS A 46 -8.58 -5.28 10.93
C LYS A 46 -7.82 -6.17 11.91
N VAL A 47 -7.73 -7.47 11.62
CA VAL A 47 -6.99 -8.41 12.48
C VAL A 47 -5.50 -8.09 12.47
N LEU A 48 -4.91 -7.81 11.30
CA LEU A 48 -3.50 -7.44 11.21
C LEU A 48 -3.17 -6.22 12.07
N LYS A 49 -4.01 -5.18 12.06
CA LYS A 49 -3.79 -3.97 12.87
C LYS A 49 -4.04 -4.17 14.35
N GLN A 50 -4.87 -5.13 14.72
CA GLN A 50 -5.04 -5.52 16.12
C GLN A 50 -3.79 -6.21 16.67
N VAL A 51 -3.10 -7.03 15.88
CA VAL A 51 -1.89 -7.76 16.33
C VAL A 51 -0.59 -6.99 16.07
N HIS A 52 -0.51 -6.24 14.98
CA HIS A 52 0.66 -5.49 14.54
C HIS A 52 0.25 -4.13 13.92
N PRO A 53 0.06 -3.09 14.75
CA PRO A 53 -0.40 -1.77 14.31
C PRO A 53 0.50 -1.12 13.25
N ASP A 54 1.81 -1.35 13.29
CA ASP A 54 2.78 -0.67 12.42
C ASP A 54 3.16 -1.47 11.17
N ILE A 55 2.76 -2.74 11.08
CA ILE A 55 3.10 -3.62 9.94
C ILE A 55 2.06 -3.48 8.83
N GLY A 56 2.54 -3.50 7.58
CA GLY A 56 1.71 -3.57 6.38
C GLY A 56 1.77 -4.95 5.72
N ILE A 57 0.75 -5.28 4.93
CA ILE A 57 0.70 -6.51 4.14
C ILE A 57 0.74 -6.18 2.64
N SER A 58 1.55 -6.94 1.89
CA SER A 58 1.63 -6.78 0.43
C SER A 58 0.35 -7.27 -0.26
N SER A 59 0.08 -6.80 -1.48
CA SER A 59 -1.07 -7.24 -2.27
C SER A 59 -1.04 -8.75 -2.58
N LYS A 60 0.15 -9.30 -2.80
CA LYS A 60 0.35 -10.75 -3.02
C LYS A 60 0.02 -11.54 -1.76
N ALA A 61 0.55 -11.13 -0.61
CA ALA A 61 0.24 -11.77 0.67
C ALA A 61 -1.25 -11.66 1.02
N MET A 62 -1.88 -10.51 0.75
CA MET A 62 -3.31 -10.33 0.91
C MET A 62 -4.13 -11.30 0.04
N GLY A 63 -3.68 -11.57 -1.20
CA GLY A 63 -4.30 -12.56 -2.08
C GLY A 63 -4.20 -13.99 -1.51
N ILE A 64 -3.02 -14.36 -0.99
CA ILE A 64 -2.80 -15.67 -0.35
C ILE A 64 -3.72 -15.82 0.86
N MET A 65 -3.81 -14.81 1.72
CA MET A 65 -4.69 -14.82 2.90
C MET A 65 -6.17 -14.98 2.51
N ASN A 66 -6.62 -14.33 1.44
CA ASN A 66 -7.99 -14.48 0.97
C ASN A 66 -8.29 -15.90 0.50
N SER A 67 -7.37 -16.54 -0.23
CA SER A 67 -7.53 -17.93 -0.66
C SER A 67 -7.45 -18.90 0.53
N PHE A 68 -6.58 -18.65 1.50
CA PHE A 68 -6.46 -19.47 2.71
C PHE A 68 -7.78 -19.51 3.49
N ILE A 69 -8.43 -18.35 3.67
CA ILE A 69 -9.74 -18.28 4.36
C ILE A 69 -10.79 -19.09 3.60
N ASN A 70 -10.84 -18.98 2.27
CA ASN A 70 -11.78 -19.77 1.47
C ASN A 70 -11.55 -21.27 1.59
N ASP A 71 -10.29 -21.73 1.54
CA ASP A 71 -9.96 -23.17 1.68
C ASP A 71 -10.40 -23.72 3.04
N ILE A 72 -10.15 -22.99 4.12
CA ILE A 72 -10.61 -23.38 5.46
C ILE A 72 -12.14 -23.35 5.54
N PHE A 73 -12.80 -22.33 4.99
CA PHE A 73 -14.24 -22.22 4.99
C PHE A 73 -14.90 -23.39 4.24
N GLU A 74 -14.40 -23.74 3.05
CA GLU A 74 -14.90 -24.88 2.28
C GLU A 74 -14.72 -26.20 3.03
N LYS A 75 -13.54 -26.43 3.63
CA LYS A 75 -13.29 -27.63 4.44
C LYS A 75 -14.26 -27.74 5.60
N LEU A 76 -14.51 -26.64 6.31
CA LEU A 76 -15.47 -26.62 7.43
C LEU A 76 -16.89 -26.86 6.95
N ALA A 77 -17.30 -26.24 5.83
CA ALA A 77 -18.64 -26.42 5.26
C ALA A 77 -18.86 -27.87 4.79
N GLN A 78 -17.84 -28.49 4.17
CA GLN A 78 -17.89 -29.88 3.72
C GLN A 78 -18.01 -30.86 4.90
N GLU A 79 -17.19 -30.70 5.94
CA GLU A 79 -17.29 -31.54 7.14
C GLU A 79 -18.64 -31.35 7.84
N SER A 80 -19.13 -30.11 7.94
CA SER A 80 -20.45 -29.82 8.50
C SER A 80 -21.57 -30.48 7.69
N SER A 81 -21.48 -30.43 6.35
CA SER A 81 -22.46 -31.09 5.47
C SER A 81 -22.42 -32.60 5.56
N ARG A 82 -21.27 -33.20 5.89
CA ARG A 82 -21.13 -34.65 6.06
C ARG A 82 -21.72 -35.16 7.38
N LEU A 83 -21.72 -34.30 8.40
CA LEU A 83 -22.24 -34.60 9.74
C LEU A 83 -23.77 -34.42 9.85
N ALA A 84 -24.37 -33.61 8.97
CA ALA A 84 -25.81 -33.39 8.90
C ALA A 84 -26.54 -34.56 8.22
#